data_AF-W7WMS2-F1
#
_entry.id   AF-W7WMS2-F1
#
_cell.length_a   1.000
_cell.length_b   1.000
_cell.length_c   1.000
_cell.angle_alpha   90.00
_cell.angle_beta   90.00
_cell.angle_gamma   90.00
#
_symmetry.space_group_name_H-M   'P 1'
#
loop_
_entity.id
_entity.type
_entity.pdbx_description
1 polymer ?
#
loop_
_entity_poly.entity_id
_entity_poly.type
_entity_poly.pdbx_seq_one_letter_code
_entity_poly.pdbx_strand_id
1 'polypeptide(L)' 'MRHSETREPLVLYRPLYGDHGLWVRPFTMFTESLMVDGLLRPRFAFEHGGTAID' A
#
# COMPACT_ATOMS: atom_id res chain seq x y z
N MET A 1 -6.60 -9.84 -5.01
CA MET A 1 -8.01 -9.61 -4.60
C MET A 1 -8.70 -8.76 -5.66
N ARG A 2 -10.02 -8.83 -5.81
CA ARG A 2 -10.80 -7.97 -6.73
C ARG A 2 -11.98 -7.35 -5.99
N HIS A 3 -12.37 -6.14 -6.38
CA HIS A 3 -13.62 -5.51 -5.95
C HIS A 3 -14.80 -6.28 -6.55
N SER A 4 -15.80 -6.66 -5.75
CA SER A 4 -16.88 -7.55 -6.22
C SER A 4 -17.76 -6.89 -7.29
N GLU A 5 -18.04 -5.60 -7.15
CA GLU A 5 -18.95 -4.87 -8.05
C GLU A 5 -18.24 -4.47 -9.36
N THR A 6 -17.00 -3.97 -9.25
CA THR A 6 -16.27 -3.39 -10.39
C THR A 6 -15.25 -4.34 -11.00
N ARG A 7 -14.92 -5.44 -10.31
CA ARG A 7 -13.90 -6.44 -10.71
C ARG A 7 -12.47 -5.89 -10.80
N GLU A 8 -12.27 -4.64 -10.37
CA GLU A 8 -10.98 -3.96 -10.37
C GLU A 8 -10.01 -4.62 -9.36
N PRO A 9 -8.72 -4.68 -9.69
CA PRO A 9 -7.71 -5.27 -8.82
C PRO A 9 -7.51 -4.43 -7.54
N LEU A 10 -7.42 -5.13 -6.41
CA LEU A 10 -7.18 -4.56 -5.09
C LEU A 10 -5.94 -5.18 -4.44
N VAL A 11 -5.30 -4.40 -3.56
CA VAL A 11 -4.21 -4.84 -2.68
C VAL A 11 -4.73 -4.88 -1.24
N LEU A 12 -4.51 -6.01 -0.57
CA LEU A 12 -4.77 -6.22 0.86
C LEU A 12 -3.44 -6.18 1.60
N TYR A 13 -3.31 -5.37 2.64
CA TYR A 13 -2.10 -5.32 3.47
C TYR A 13 -2.45 -5.00 4.93
N ARG A 14 -1.49 -5.18 5.83
CA ARG A 14 -1.60 -4.81 7.25
C ARG A 14 -0.60 -3.68 7.54
N PRO A 15 -1.03 -2.53 8.08
CA PRO A 15 -0.12 -1.52 8.56
C PRO A 15 0.63 -2.01 9.80
N LEU A 16 1.87 -1.58 9.95
CA LEU A 16 2.70 -1.88 11.13
C LEU A 16 2.44 -0.90 12.29
N TYR A 17 1.36 -0.13 12.23
CA TYR A 17 0.98 0.88 13.22
C TYR A 17 -0.52 0.87 13.46
N GLY A 18 -0.97 1.56 14.51
CA GLY A 18 -2.38 1.63 14.90
C GLY A 18 -2.91 0.27 15.37
N ASP A 19 -4.19 -0.01 15.14
CA ASP A 19 -4.82 -1.25 15.61
C ASP A 19 -4.43 -2.50 14.79
N HIS A 20 -3.46 -2.40 13.88
CA HIS A 20 -2.96 -3.50 13.04
C HIS A 20 -4.06 -4.26 12.23
N GLY A 21 -5.17 -3.58 11.93
CA GLY A 21 -6.26 -4.11 11.12
C GLY A 21 -5.87 -4.36 9.65
N LEU A 22 -6.71 -5.08 8.90
CA LEU A 22 -6.49 -5.28 7.47
C LEU A 22 -7.00 -4.10 6.66
N TRP A 23 -6.18 -3.61 5.74
CA TRP A 23 -6.49 -2.49 4.86
C TRP A 23 -6.58 -2.95 3.41
N VAL A 24 -7.47 -2.31 2.65
CA VAL A 24 -7.68 -2.58 1.23
C VAL A 24 -7.50 -1.28 0.44
N ARG A 25 -6.77 -1.34 -0.66
CA ARG A 25 -6.54 -0.20 -1.55
C ARG A 25 -6.65 -0.61 -3.03
N PRO A 26 -7.15 0.26 -3.93
CA PRO A 26 -7.06 0.02 -5.37
C PRO A 26 -5.62 -0.22 -5.82
N PHE A 27 -5.41 -1.20 -6.70
CA PHE A 27 -4.09 -1.53 -7.21
C PHE A 27 -3.42 -0.35 -7.91
N THR A 28 -4.17 0.39 -8.72
CA THR A 28 -3.68 1.59 -9.43
C THR A 28 -3.11 2.62 -8.46
N MET A 29 -3.84 2.91 -7.37
CA MET A 29 -3.37 3.83 -6.32
C MET A 29 -2.21 3.25 -5.51
N PHE A 30 -2.14 1.94 -5.33
CA PHE A 30 -1.04 1.31 -4.61
C PHE A 30 0.28 1.43 -5.39
N THR A 31 0.23 1.23 -6.71
CA THR A 31 1.41 1.26 -7.58
C THR A 31 1.74 2.66 -8.12
N GLU A 32 0.92 3.67 -7.82
CA GLU A 32 1.16 5.01 -8.34
C GLU A 32 2.40 5.67 -7.71
N SER A 33 2.99 6.61 -8.44
CA SER A 33 4.01 7.52 -7.89
C SER A 33 3.38 8.85 -7.56
N LEU A 34 3.89 9.52 -6.53
CA LEU A 34 3.47 10.87 -6.13
C LEU A 34 4.68 11.76 -5.84
N MET A 35 4.44 13.07 -5.89
CA MET A 35 5.43 14.06 -5.47
C MET A 35 5.52 14.08 -3.94
N VAL A 36 6.71 13.77 -3.41
CA VAL A 36 7.04 13.87 -1.98
C VAL A 36 8.34 14.66 -1.89
N ASP A 37 8.32 15.76 -1.14
CA ASP A 37 9.47 16.69 -1.01
C ASP A 37 10.06 17.14 -2.36
N GLY A 38 9.20 17.37 -3.36
CA GLY A 38 9.63 17.78 -4.70
C GLY A 38 10.21 16.66 -5.58
N LEU A 39 10.18 15.40 -5.12
CA LEU A 39 10.66 14.24 -5.88
C LEU A 39 9.51 13.28 -6.20
N LEU A 40 9.48 12.75 -7.42
CA LEU A 40 8.53 11.71 -7.82
C LEU A 40 8.98 10.37 -7.21
N ARG A 41 8.16 9.80 -6.33
CA ARG A 41 8.47 8.55 -5.61
C ARG A 41 7.29 7.58 -5.68
N PRO A 42 7.52 6.25 -5.70
CA PRO A 42 6.45 5.27 -5.55
C PRO A 42 5.69 5.51 -4.25
N ARG A 43 4.37 5.34 -4.26
CA ARG A 43 3.56 5.46 -3.06
C ARG A 43 3.94 4.42 -2.00
N PHE A 44 4.25 3.22 -2.46
CA PHE A 44 4.76 2.13 -1.63
C PHE A 44 6.04 1.60 -2.25
N ALA A 45 7.08 1.43 -1.42
CA ALA A 45 8.35 0.84 -1.79
C ALA A 45 8.59 -0.42 -0.95
N PHE A 46 9.23 -1.42 -1.55
CA PHE A 46 9.66 -2.60 -0.82
C PHE A 46 10.94 -2.27 -0.05
N GLU A 47 10.85 -2.27 1.27
CA GLU A 47 12.00 -2.10 2.16
C GLU A 47 12.65 -3.47 2.41
N HIS A 48 13.91 -3.61 2.00
CA HIS A 48 14.67 -4.84 2.27
C HIS A 48 15.16 -4.82 3.72
N GLY A 49 14.71 -5.76 4.55
CA GLY A 49 15.23 -5.95 5.91
C GLY A 49 14.44 -5.25 7.02
N GLY A 50 13.12 -5.18 6.94
CA GLY A 50 12.30 -4.70 8.05
C GLY A 50 12.51 -5.55 9.31
N THR A 51 13.29 -5.04 10.27
CA THR A 51 13.17 -5.46 11.67
C THR A 51 11.71 -5.23 12.03
N ALA A 52 11.01 -6.30 12.44
CA ALA A 52 9.70 -6.13 13.04
C ALA A 52 9.85 -5.08 14.15
N ILE A 53 9.11 -3.98 14.03
CA ILE A 53 8.96 -3.08 15.16
C ILE A 53 8.10 -3.82 16.17
N ASP A 54 8.79 -4.36 17.18
CA ASP A 54 8.21 -4.98 18.38
C ASP A 54 7.27 -4.01 19.11
#